data_AF-A0A2P7EGM4-F1
#
_entry.id   AF-A0A2P7EGM4-F1
#
_cell.length_a   1.000
_cell.length_b   1.000
_cell.length_c   1.000
_cell.angle_alpha   90.00
_cell.angle_beta   90.00
_cell.angle_gamma   90.00
#
_symmetry.space_group_name_H-M   'P 1'
#
loop_
_entity.id
_entity.type
_entity.pdbx_description
1 polymer ?
#
loop_
_entity_poly.entity_id
_entity_poly.type
_entity_poly.pdbx_seq_one_letter_code
_entity_poly.pdbx_strand_id
1 'polypeptide(L)' 'MTSSSEASEQSDAKELITALEQDRGWLLRELDGGSWPELRLDLAALERELGQLLELASQKISPN' A
#
# COMPACT_ATOMS: atom_id res chain seq x y z
N MET A 1 2.83 -25.29 18.51
CA MET A 1 2.40 -25.39 17.09
C MET A 1 1.99 -24.03 16.51
N THR A 2 2.29 -22.90 17.17
CA THR A 2 1.82 -21.55 16.75
C THR A 2 2.74 -20.86 15.74
N SER A 3 4.06 -21.14 15.76
CA SER A 3 5.02 -20.44 14.89
C SER A 3 4.85 -20.68 13.38
N SER A 4 4.11 -21.70 12.94
CA SER A 4 3.89 -21.94 11.51
C SER A 4 2.72 -21.16 10.92
N SER A 5 1.77 -20.70 11.75
CA SER A 5 0.60 -19.88 11.31
C SER A 5 0.96 -18.40 11.26
N GLU A 6 1.73 -17.91 12.24
CA GLU A 6 2.19 -16.52 12.27
C GLU A 6 3.14 -16.20 11.11
N ALA A 7 3.94 -17.17 10.66
CA ALA A 7 4.84 -17.01 9.52
C ALA A 7 4.08 -16.93 8.18
N SER A 8 3.00 -17.70 8.00
CA SER A 8 2.15 -17.61 6.81
C SER A 8 1.36 -16.30 6.77
N GLU A 9 0.81 -15.87 7.91
CA GLU A 9 0.07 -14.59 8.01
C GLU A 9 0.97 -13.38 7.72
N GLN A 10 2.23 -13.41 8.16
CA GLN A 10 3.22 -12.39 7.81
C GLN A 10 3.62 -12.43 6.33
N SER A 11 3.66 -13.62 5.70
CA SER A 11 3.90 -13.75 4.26
C SER A 11 2.76 -13.14 3.46
N ASP A 12 1.53 -13.51 3.77
CA ASP A 12 0.33 -12.98 3.11
C ASP A 12 0.23 -11.45 3.27
N ALA A 13 0.57 -10.94 4.45
CA ALA A 13 0.58 -9.50 4.70
C ALA A 13 1.68 -8.77 3.90
N LYS A 14 2.87 -9.36 3.72
CA LYS A 14 3.93 -8.80 2.86
C LYS A 14 3.50 -8.76 1.39
N GLU A 15 2.87 -9.83 0.92
CA GLU A 15 2.34 -9.90 -0.45
C GLU A 15 1.25 -8.84 -0.68
N LEU A 16 0.35 -8.67 0.29
CA LEU A 16 -0.69 -7.64 0.22
C LEU A 16 -0.11 -6.23 0.22
N ILE A 17 0.88 -5.93 1.08
CA ILE A 17 1.56 -4.62 1.07
C ILE A 17 2.18 -4.36 -0.31
N THR A 18 2.86 -5.35 -0.87
CA THR A 18 3.51 -5.23 -2.18
C THR A 18 2.50 -4.93 -3.30
N ALA A 19 1.35 -5.62 -3.30
CA ALA A 19 0.28 -5.38 -4.27
C ALA A 19 -0.29 -3.95 -4.13
N LEU A 20 -0.53 -3.50 -2.91
CA LEU A 20 -1.05 -2.15 -2.64
C LEU A 20 -0.05 -1.05 -3.02
N GLU A 21 1.26 -1.27 -2.85
CA GLU A 21 2.28 -0.36 -3.34
C GLU A 21 2.28 -0.24 -4.87
N GLN A 22 2.08 -1.36 -5.57
CA GLN A 22 1.97 -1.38 -7.02
C GLN A 22 0.73 -0.63 -7.50
N ASP A 23 -0.42 -0.86 -6.88
CA ASP A 23 -1.68 -0.17 -7.19
C ASP A 23 -1.57 1.34 -6.92
N ARG A 24 -0.93 1.72 -5.82
CA ARG A 24 -0.63 3.12 -5.50
C ARG A 24 0.24 3.78 -6.57
N GLY A 25 1.27 3.09 -7.04
CA GLY A 25 2.13 3.57 -8.13
C GLY A 25 1.38 3.70 -9.46
N TRP A 26 0.43 2.80 -9.74
CA TRP A 26 -0.46 2.93 -10.90
C TRP A 26 -1.37 4.15 -10.79
N LEU A 27 -1.98 4.38 -9.61
CA LEU A 27 -2.85 5.53 -9.37
C LEU A 27 -2.09 6.85 -9.57
N LEU A 28 -0.88 6.98 -9.02
CA LEU A 28 -0.03 8.16 -9.21
C LEU A 28 0.25 8.44 -10.69
N ARG A 29 0.63 7.41 -11.46
CA ARG A 29 0.91 7.55 -12.89
C ARG A 29 -0.31 8.08 -13.66
N GLU A 30 -1.49 7.58 -13.32
CA GLU A 30 -2.74 7.96 -13.97
C GLU A 30 -3.14 9.41 -13.61
N LEU A 31 -2.93 9.80 -12.34
CA LEU A 31 -3.10 11.19 -11.89
C LEU A 31 -2.12 12.14 -12.59
N ASP A 32 -0.85 11.75 -12.73
CA ASP A 32 0.15 12.53 -13.47
C ASP A 32 -0.19 12.64 -14.96
N GLY A 33 -0.81 11.61 -15.53
CA GLY A 33 -1.33 11.58 -16.90
C GLY A 33 -2.53 12.51 -17.15
N GLY A 34 -3.11 13.09 -16.09
CA GLY A 34 -4.24 14.02 -16.18
C GLY A 34 -5.62 13.34 -16.13
N SER A 35 -5.68 12.07 -15.75
CA SER A 35 -6.95 11.37 -15.55
C SER A 35 -7.69 11.86 -14.32
N TRP A 36 -9.02 11.76 -14.36
CA TRP A 36 -9.96 12.21 -13.33
C TRP A 36 -9.68 13.63 -12.79
N PRO A 37 -9.67 14.66 -13.65
CA PRO A 37 -9.30 16.01 -13.24
C PRO A 37 -10.18 16.55 -12.09
N GLU A 38 -11.47 16.20 -12.08
CA GLU A 38 -12.43 16.62 -11.05
C GLU A 38 -12.17 15.97 -9.68
N LEU A 39 -11.46 14.84 -9.62
CA LEU A 39 -11.16 14.10 -8.39
C LEU A 39 -9.67 14.12 -8.03
N ARG A 40 -8.85 14.85 -8.78
CA ARG A 40 -7.38 14.81 -8.67
C ARG A 40 -6.89 15.08 -7.25
N LEU A 41 -7.46 16.09 -6.59
CA LEU A 41 -7.06 16.48 -5.23
C LEU A 41 -7.44 15.41 -4.21
N ASP A 42 -8.65 14.87 -4.31
CA ASP A 42 -9.14 13.84 -3.39
C ASP A 42 -8.36 12.53 -3.57
N LEU A 43 -8.08 12.14 -4.81
CA LEU A 43 -7.29 10.95 -5.13
C LEU A 43 -5.82 11.11 -4.69
N ALA A 44 -5.24 12.31 -4.82
CA ALA A 44 -3.90 12.57 -4.31
C ALA A 44 -3.84 12.54 -2.77
N ALA A 45 -4.88 13.02 -2.09
CA ALA A 45 -4.98 12.90 -0.63
C ALA A 45 -5.08 11.43 -0.20
N LEU A 46 -5.95 10.66 -0.85
CA LEU A 46 -6.11 9.23 -0.60
C LEU A 46 -4.82 8.45 -0.83
N GLU A 47 -4.13 8.73 -1.95
CA GLU A 47 -2.84 8.12 -2.27
C GLU A 47 -1.81 8.38 -1.16
N ARG A 48 -1.73 9.62 -0.67
CA ARG A 48 -0.81 9.99 0.39
C ARG A 48 -1.13 9.29 1.71
N GLU A 49 -2.41 9.21 2.09
CA GLU A 49 -2.85 8.47 3.27
C GLU A 49 -2.52 6.98 3.16
N LEU A 50 -2.75 6.39 1.99
CA LEU A 50 -2.39 5.00 1.70
C LEU A 50 -0.88 4.78 1.82
N GLY A 51 -0.06 5.70 1.30
CA GLY A 51 1.40 5.64 1.43
C GLY A 51 1.87 5.59 2.89
N GLN A 52 1.30 6.44 3.75
CA GLN A 52 1.61 6.45 5.19
C GLN A 52 1.20 5.15 5.88
N LEU A 53 0.03 4.61 5.52
CA LEU A 53 -0.47 3.36 6.09
C LEU A 53 0.42 2.17 5.70
N LEU A 54 0.85 2.10 4.44
CA LEU A 54 1.73 1.04 3.95
C LEU A 54 3.12 1.10 4.61
N GLU A 55 3.66 2.31 4.81
CA GLU A 55 4.91 2.52 5.55
C GLU A 55 4.81 2.05 7.00
N LEU A 56 3.68 2.30 7.67
CA LEU A 56 3.45 1.80 9.04
C LEU A 56 3.27 0.28 9.08
N ALA A 57 2.56 -0.29 8.10
CA ALA A 57 2.32 -1.71 8.02
C ALA A 57 3.61 -2.49 7.75
N SER A 58 4.46 -2.00 6.84
CA SER A 58 5.74 -2.63 6.51
C SER A 58 6.69 -2.67 7.72
N GLN A 59 6.75 -1.59 8.51
CA GLN A 59 7.50 -1.52 9.76
C GLN A 59 7.03 -2.56 10.80
N LYS A 60 5.73 -2.86 10.84
CA LYS A 60 5.17 -3.83 11.80
C LYS A 60 5.41 -5.28 11.39
N ILE A 61 5.44 -5.56 10.09
CA ILE A 61 5.54 -6.93 9.54
C ILE A 61 7.00 -7.34 9.30
N SER A 62 7.89 -6.37 9.08
CA SER A 62 9.34 -6.57 9.06
C SER A 62 10.00 -5.53 9.98
N PRO A 63 9.86 -5.66 11.31
CA PRO A 63 10.64 -4.85 12.22
C PRO A 63 12.11 -5.21 12.02
N ASN A 64 12.93 -4.20 11.72
CA ASN A 64 14.38 -4.34 11.60
C ASN A 64 14.99 -4.82 12.93
#